data_AF-A0A559MBX5-F1
#
_entry.id   AF-A0A559MBX5-F1
#
_cell.length_a   1.000
_cell.length_b   1.000
_cell.length_c   1.000
_cell.angle_alpha   90.00
_cell.angle_beta   90.00
_cell.angle_gamma   90.00
#
_symmetry.space_group_name_H-M   'P 1'
#
loop_
_entity.id
_entity.type
_entity.pdbx_description
1 polymer ?
#
loop_
_entity_poly.entity_id
_entity_poly.type
_entity_poly.pdbx_seq_one_letter_code
_entity_poly.pdbx_strand_id
1 'polypeptide(L)'
;TGIPSDPALAGYGVAQSHELAAHLKTLSPPIERIYSSPFYRCIQTISPTLDALSPPSPSTSSPSLKIRGENGIGEWYGLARFDHPSPANPALLKTLFPRYDETYTPVIKPCVNGENIEELHNRTAYALHRIIEQSDREGVKAIVICTHAATLIAIGRVLTGRMPEDIAEEDFRPFTCGLSTFVRRGKGVQTGVGEWKGPESGVPSVEWRDGRGVGGGWKLEGSGECGFLSGGEERGWRFSGDESFVAEPGQAPALDAGSALGVVVEGNKGSGPSRL
;
A
#
# COMPACT_ATOMS: atom_id res chain seq x y z
N THR A 1 12.85 9.93 -9.71
CA THR A 1 12.82 11.14 -8.84
C THR A 1 14.20 11.65 -8.47
N GLY A 2 15.27 10.87 -8.64
CA GLY A 2 16.62 11.24 -8.16
C GLY A 2 16.85 10.91 -6.68
N ILE A 3 15.86 10.30 -6.02
CA ILE A 3 15.90 9.90 -4.62
C ILE A 3 16.41 8.44 -4.54
N PRO A 4 17.34 8.12 -3.63
CA PRO A 4 17.77 6.74 -3.39
C PRO A 4 16.60 5.81 -3.04
N SER A 5 16.63 4.57 -3.51
CA SER A 5 15.57 3.56 -3.25
C SER A 5 14.16 3.94 -3.75
N ASP A 6 14.07 4.91 -4.65
CA ASP A 6 12.85 5.29 -5.37
C ASP A 6 12.97 5.02 -6.89
N PRO A 7 13.25 3.77 -7.31
CA PRO A 7 13.42 3.42 -8.71
C PRO A 7 12.07 3.42 -9.47
N ALA A 8 12.17 3.58 -10.79
CA ALA A 8 11.07 3.23 -11.69
C ALA A 8 10.90 1.70 -11.78
N LEU A 9 9.71 1.26 -12.19
CA LEU A 9 9.45 -0.14 -12.53
C LEU A 9 10.36 -0.59 -13.69
N ALA A 10 10.79 -1.83 -13.64
CA ALA A 10 11.37 -2.50 -14.81
C ALA A 10 10.31 -2.66 -15.90
N GLY A 11 10.71 -2.83 -17.16
CA GLY A 11 9.77 -2.96 -18.29
C GLY A 11 8.72 -4.06 -18.10
N TYR A 12 9.11 -5.19 -17.49
CA TYR A 12 8.17 -6.26 -17.15
C TYR A 12 7.15 -5.85 -16.06
N GLY A 13 7.57 -5.08 -15.05
CA GLY A 13 6.67 -4.53 -14.05
C GLY A 13 5.67 -3.52 -14.62
N VAL A 14 6.03 -2.79 -15.69
CA VAL A 14 5.08 -1.96 -16.44
C VAL A 14 4.04 -2.82 -17.16
N ALA A 15 4.42 -3.96 -17.74
CA ALA A 15 3.45 -4.87 -18.35
C ALA A 15 2.45 -5.41 -17.31
N GLN A 16 2.94 -5.84 -16.14
CA GLN A 16 2.09 -6.29 -15.02
C GLN A 16 1.12 -5.20 -14.55
N SER A 17 1.52 -3.92 -14.54
CA SER A 17 0.64 -2.83 -14.13
C SER A 17 -0.52 -2.58 -15.09
N HIS A 18 -0.33 -2.84 -16.39
CA HIS A 18 -1.41 -2.80 -17.38
C HIS A 18 -2.38 -3.99 -17.24
N GLU A 19 -1.87 -5.19 -16.94
CA GLU A 19 -2.71 -6.38 -16.65
C GLU A 19 -3.56 -6.15 -15.39
N LEU A 20 -2.95 -5.62 -14.32
CA LEU A 20 -3.65 -5.20 -13.11
C LEU A 20 -4.75 -4.17 -13.43
N ALA A 21 -4.45 -3.13 -14.21
CA ALA A 21 -5.43 -2.11 -14.59
C ALA A 21 -6.63 -2.69 -15.36
N ALA A 22 -6.38 -3.65 -16.27
CA ALA A 22 -7.44 -4.33 -17.01
C ALA A 22 -8.35 -5.13 -16.06
N HIS A 23 -7.78 -5.79 -15.05
CA HIS A 23 -8.54 -6.53 -14.04
C HIS A 23 -9.33 -5.60 -13.12
N LEU A 24 -8.71 -4.56 -12.58
CA LEU A 24 -9.33 -3.60 -11.65
C LEU A 24 -10.58 -2.92 -12.25
N LYS A 25 -10.59 -2.71 -13.58
CA LYS A 25 -11.75 -2.18 -14.30
C LYS A 25 -12.98 -3.09 -14.24
N THR A 26 -12.81 -4.39 -14.02
CA THR A 26 -13.90 -5.37 -14.00
C THR A 26 -14.54 -5.58 -12.63
N LEU A 27 -13.97 -4.97 -11.58
CA LEU A 27 -14.43 -5.16 -10.21
C LEU A 27 -15.81 -4.50 -9.97
N SER A 28 -16.58 -5.11 -9.07
CA SER A 28 -17.87 -4.60 -8.61
C SER A 28 -17.93 -4.59 -7.09
N PRO A 29 -18.24 -3.46 -6.43
CA PRO A 29 -18.49 -2.14 -7.02
C PRO A 29 -17.24 -1.55 -7.72
N PRO A 30 -17.42 -0.64 -8.69
CA PRO A 30 -16.29 -0.02 -9.39
C PRO A 30 -15.45 0.83 -8.43
N ILE A 31 -14.15 0.93 -8.70
CA ILE A 31 -13.24 1.76 -7.91
C ILE A 31 -13.57 3.24 -8.11
N GLU A 32 -13.86 3.94 -7.01
CA GLU A 32 -14.24 5.36 -6.98
C GLU A 32 -13.16 6.25 -6.34
N ARG A 33 -12.15 5.63 -5.70
CA ARG A 33 -11.01 6.35 -5.14
C ARG A 33 -9.71 5.57 -5.22
N ILE A 34 -8.62 6.28 -5.50
CA ILE A 34 -7.27 5.73 -5.57
C ILE A 34 -6.40 6.42 -4.52
N TYR A 35 -5.83 5.62 -3.65
CA TYR A 35 -4.73 6.00 -2.77
C TYR A 35 -3.47 5.23 -3.18
N SER A 36 -2.31 5.87 -3.10
CA SER A 36 -1.04 5.23 -3.41
C SER A 36 0.01 5.67 -2.40
N SER A 37 0.95 4.78 -2.09
CA SER A 37 2.24 5.23 -1.60
C SER A 37 2.82 6.25 -2.59
N PRO A 38 3.40 7.36 -2.10
CA PRO A 38 4.00 8.38 -2.97
C PRO A 38 5.36 7.98 -3.56
N PHE A 39 5.89 6.78 -3.29
CA PHE A 39 7.05 6.26 -4.01
C PHE A 39 6.70 6.04 -5.49
N TYR A 40 7.62 6.39 -6.38
CA TYR A 40 7.45 6.42 -7.83
C TYR A 40 6.91 5.10 -8.36
N ARG A 41 7.44 3.96 -7.90
CA ARG A 41 7.00 2.62 -8.30
C ARG A 41 5.51 2.38 -8.07
N CYS A 42 4.95 2.79 -6.93
CA CYS A 42 3.53 2.59 -6.62
C CYS A 42 2.64 3.49 -7.49
N ILE A 43 3.04 4.75 -7.66
CA ILE A 43 2.30 5.67 -8.54
C ILE A 43 2.33 5.17 -9.98
N GLN A 44 3.48 4.70 -10.46
CA GLN A 44 3.62 4.12 -11.79
C GLN A 44 2.78 2.84 -11.96
N THR A 45 2.71 1.98 -10.94
CA THR A 45 1.87 0.78 -10.95
C THR A 45 0.39 1.12 -11.07
N ILE A 46 -0.12 2.08 -10.30
CA ILE A 46 -1.56 2.37 -10.31
C ILE A 46 -1.99 3.28 -11.47
N SER A 47 -1.05 4.00 -12.09
CA SER A 47 -1.34 5.00 -13.14
C SER A 47 -2.18 4.48 -14.31
N PRO A 48 -1.92 3.28 -14.90
CA PRO A 48 -2.74 2.75 -15.99
C PRO A 48 -4.19 2.47 -15.60
N THR A 49 -4.48 2.25 -14.31
CA THR A 49 -5.84 2.03 -13.80
C THR A 49 -6.73 3.25 -14.01
N LEU A 50 -6.16 4.46 -13.91
CA LEU A 50 -6.92 5.67 -14.16
C LEU A 50 -7.35 5.78 -15.63
N ASP A 51 -6.52 5.31 -16.59
CA ASP A 51 -6.91 5.27 -18.01
C ASP A 51 -8.00 4.23 -18.26
N ALA A 52 -7.93 3.10 -17.57
CA ALA A 52 -8.91 2.04 -17.69
C ALA A 52 -10.30 2.46 -17.15
N LEU A 53 -10.34 3.18 -16.01
CA LEU A 53 -11.55 3.59 -15.30
C LEU A 53 -12.13 4.94 -15.74
N SER A 54 -11.27 5.89 -16.12
CA SER A 54 -11.65 7.27 -16.46
C SER A 54 -10.80 7.76 -17.63
N PRO A 55 -11.03 7.20 -18.83
CA PRO A 55 -10.30 7.60 -20.01
C PRO A 55 -10.52 9.11 -20.29
N PRO A 56 -9.51 9.83 -20.80
CA PRO A 56 -9.66 11.24 -21.14
C PRO A 56 -10.80 11.41 -22.16
N SER A 57 -11.88 12.09 -21.78
CA SER A 57 -12.97 12.44 -22.68
C SER A 57 -13.03 13.95 -22.86
N PRO A 58 -13.07 14.47 -24.11
CA PRO A 58 -13.18 15.90 -24.37
C PRO A 58 -14.57 16.49 -24.00
N SER A 59 -15.55 15.68 -23.58
CA SER A 59 -16.94 16.11 -23.38
C SER A 59 -17.54 15.87 -22.00
N THR A 60 -16.81 15.31 -21.03
CA THR A 60 -17.37 14.99 -19.70
C THR A 60 -17.00 16.04 -18.65
N SER A 61 -18.02 16.63 -18.03
CA SER A 61 -17.93 17.54 -16.87
C SER A 61 -17.64 16.84 -15.54
N SER A 62 -17.49 15.51 -15.55
CA SER A 62 -17.16 14.73 -14.35
C SER A 62 -15.69 14.93 -13.96
N PRO A 63 -15.37 15.17 -12.68
CA PRO A 63 -13.99 15.29 -12.23
C PRO A 63 -13.25 13.98 -12.50
N SER A 64 -12.14 14.04 -13.24
CA SER A 64 -11.27 12.89 -13.49
C SER A 64 -10.77 12.31 -12.17
N LEU A 65 -10.77 10.98 -12.03
CA LEU A 65 -10.07 10.30 -10.94
C LEU A 65 -8.61 10.79 -10.85
N LYS A 66 -8.12 10.93 -9.62
CA LYS A 66 -6.74 11.33 -9.33
C LYS A 66 -6.12 10.37 -8.31
N ILE A 67 -4.80 10.35 -8.27
CA ILE A 67 -4.02 9.57 -7.29
C ILE A 67 -3.78 10.43 -6.05
N ARG A 68 -4.33 10.02 -4.90
CA ARG A 68 -4.00 10.61 -3.60
C ARG A 68 -2.75 9.93 -3.04
N GLY A 69 -1.64 10.65 -2.96
CA GLY A 69 -0.40 10.14 -2.38
C GLY A 69 -0.45 10.18 -0.84
N GLU A 70 -0.56 9.01 -0.20
CA GLU A 70 -0.63 8.90 1.25
C GLU A 70 0.66 8.28 1.81
N ASN A 71 1.39 9.07 2.60
CA ASN A 71 2.66 8.65 3.22
C ASN A 71 2.44 7.57 4.28
N GLY A 72 1.27 7.54 4.94
CA GLY A 72 0.89 6.55 5.95
C GLY A 72 0.70 5.13 5.42
N ILE A 73 0.63 4.94 4.10
CA ILE A 73 0.68 3.63 3.41
C ILE A 73 1.99 3.48 2.61
N GLY A 74 3.02 4.23 3.00
CA GLY A 74 4.34 4.24 2.40
C GLY A 74 5.16 2.98 2.70
N GLU A 75 6.39 2.97 2.18
CA GLU A 75 7.37 1.90 2.41
C GLU A 75 7.69 1.77 3.90
N TRP A 76 8.08 0.57 4.33
CA TRP A 76 8.63 0.35 5.65
C TRP A 76 10.17 0.37 5.61
N TYR A 77 10.74 1.28 6.39
CA TYR A 77 12.16 1.28 6.71
C TYR A 77 12.33 0.92 8.20
N GLY A 78 13.21 -0.03 8.49
CA GLY A 78 13.56 -0.41 9.87
C GLY A 78 14.32 0.69 10.59
N LEU A 79 14.39 0.61 11.91
CA LEU A 79 15.06 1.62 12.74
C LEU A 79 16.53 1.83 12.33
N ALA A 80 16.95 3.09 12.20
CA ALA A 80 18.30 3.47 11.86
C ALA A 80 18.75 4.72 12.62
N ARG A 81 20.06 4.90 12.75
CA ARG A 81 20.67 6.12 13.32
C ARG A 81 20.86 7.24 12.29
N PHE A 82 20.33 7.05 11.08
CA PHE A 82 20.41 7.97 9.95
C PHE A 82 19.03 8.14 9.32
N ASP A 83 18.91 9.10 8.41
CA ASP A 83 17.67 9.38 7.71
C ASP A 83 17.51 8.46 6.49
N HIS A 84 16.40 7.73 6.46
CA HIS A 84 15.95 6.98 5.29
C HIS A 84 15.38 7.91 4.22
N PRO A 85 15.37 7.47 2.95
CA PRO A 85 14.76 8.24 1.88
C PRO A 85 13.28 8.52 2.12
N SER A 86 12.90 9.79 1.99
CA SER A 86 11.50 10.20 1.89
C SER A 86 11.04 10.26 0.43
N PRO A 87 9.76 9.97 0.14
CA PRO A 87 9.17 10.15 -1.19
C PRO A 87 9.35 11.57 -1.74
N ALA A 88 9.32 11.71 -3.07
CA ALA A 88 9.36 13.02 -3.71
C ALA A 88 8.20 13.92 -3.27
N ASN A 89 8.44 15.24 -3.29
CA ASN A 89 7.40 16.20 -2.94
C ASN A 89 6.24 16.19 -3.97
N PRO A 90 5.02 16.61 -3.57
CA PRO A 90 3.84 16.59 -4.44
C PRO A 90 4.00 17.33 -5.77
N ALA A 91 4.73 18.46 -5.79
CA ALA A 91 4.93 19.24 -7.01
C ALA A 91 5.76 18.45 -8.05
N LEU A 92 6.84 17.80 -7.63
CA LEU A 92 7.62 16.92 -8.50
C LEU A 92 6.82 15.70 -8.95
N LEU A 93 6.03 15.10 -8.06
CA LEU A 93 5.17 13.97 -8.44
C LEU A 93 4.11 14.38 -9.46
N LYS A 94 3.57 15.60 -9.36
CA LYS A 94 2.63 16.17 -10.33
C LYS A 94 3.22 16.35 -11.72
N THR A 95 4.48 16.80 -11.81
CA THR A 95 5.15 16.96 -13.12
C THR A 95 5.42 15.60 -13.77
N LEU A 96 5.71 14.57 -12.98
CA LEU A 96 5.97 13.21 -13.47
C LEU A 96 4.67 12.44 -13.77
N PHE A 97 3.61 12.69 -13.01
CA PHE A 97 2.32 12.00 -13.10
C PHE A 97 1.19 13.04 -13.14
N PRO A 98 0.70 13.45 -14.32
CA PRO A 98 -0.27 14.54 -14.46
C PRO A 98 -1.59 14.35 -13.69
N ARG A 99 -1.99 13.10 -13.38
CA ARG A 99 -3.18 12.79 -12.57
C ARG A 99 -2.90 12.59 -11.07
N TYR A 100 -1.70 12.93 -10.62
CA TYR A 100 -1.42 13.04 -9.19
C TYR A 100 -2.20 14.22 -8.58
N ASP A 101 -2.76 14.01 -7.39
CA ASP A 101 -3.48 15.04 -6.64
C ASP A 101 -2.54 15.79 -5.71
N GLU A 102 -1.97 16.90 -6.20
CA GLU A 102 -1.09 17.76 -5.40
C GLU A 102 -1.80 18.48 -4.25
N THR A 103 -3.15 18.49 -4.26
CA THR A 103 -3.96 19.14 -3.21
C THR A 103 -4.28 18.22 -2.05
N TYR A 104 -4.00 16.93 -2.19
CA TYR A 104 -4.17 15.96 -1.12
C TYR A 104 -3.04 16.06 -0.10
N THR A 105 -3.40 16.22 1.17
CA THR A 105 -2.46 16.24 2.29
C THR A 105 -2.46 14.87 2.98
N PRO A 106 -1.30 14.21 3.11
CA PRO A 106 -1.20 12.93 3.82
C PRO A 106 -1.54 13.10 5.29
N VAL A 107 -2.25 12.12 5.87
CA VAL A 107 -2.73 12.18 7.25
C VAL A 107 -1.63 11.92 8.28
N ILE A 108 -0.57 11.23 7.85
CA ILE A 108 0.62 10.92 8.64
C ILE A 108 1.83 10.75 7.74
N LYS A 109 3.04 11.09 8.22
CA LYS A 109 4.30 10.75 7.56
C LYS A 109 5.13 9.85 8.49
N PRO A 110 5.70 8.74 8.00
CA PRO A 110 6.58 7.89 8.80
C PRO A 110 7.81 8.65 9.27
N CYS A 111 8.40 8.20 10.38
CA CYS A 111 9.66 8.73 10.89
C CYS A 111 10.78 8.51 9.86
N VAL A 112 11.63 9.52 9.65
CA VAL A 112 12.77 9.40 8.74
C VAL A 112 13.82 8.42 9.28
N ASN A 113 13.84 8.14 10.59
CA ASN A 113 14.75 7.17 11.18
C ASN A 113 14.17 5.75 11.22
N GLY A 114 13.05 5.51 10.53
CA GLY A 114 12.44 4.19 10.42
C GLY A 114 11.50 3.87 11.58
N GLU A 115 10.96 2.65 11.55
CA GLU A 115 9.91 2.16 12.45
C GLU A 115 10.21 0.69 12.82
N ASN A 116 9.93 0.29 14.06
CA ASN A 116 9.80 -1.13 14.39
C ASN A 116 8.47 -1.70 13.84
N ILE A 117 8.22 -3.01 14.01
CA ILE A 117 7.02 -3.63 13.43
C ILE A 117 5.75 -3.12 14.12
N GLU A 118 5.77 -2.88 15.43
CA GLU A 118 4.62 -2.31 16.12
C GLU A 118 4.30 -0.89 15.63
N GLU A 119 5.30 -0.04 15.45
CA GLU A 119 5.18 1.31 14.91
C GLU A 119 4.63 1.31 13.48
N LEU A 120 5.09 0.39 12.61
CA LEU A 120 4.53 0.18 11.28
C LEU A 120 3.03 -0.12 11.33
N HIS A 121 2.60 -1.03 12.22
CA HIS A 121 1.18 -1.37 12.37
C HIS A 121 0.38 -0.19 12.93
N ASN A 122 0.92 0.55 13.90
CA ASN A 122 0.26 1.72 14.49
C ASN A 122 0.08 2.85 13.46
N ARG A 123 1.12 3.18 12.68
CA ARG A 123 1.01 4.13 11.56
C ARG A 123 -0.03 3.66 10.55
N THR A 124 0.01 2.38 10.16
CA THR A 124 -0.89 1.82 9.15
C THR A 124 -2.35 1.85 9.64
N ALA A 125 -2.60 1.50 10.90
CA ALA A 125 -3.93 1.58 11.51
C ALA A 125 -4.47 3.01 11.51
N TYR A 126 -3.65 3.99 11.92
CA TYR A 126 -4.04 5.39 11.91
C TYR A 126 -4.31 5.91 10.49
N ALA A 127 -3.43 5.60 9.53
CA ALA A 127 -3.59 6.00 8.13
C ALA A 127 -4.88 5.43 7.52
N LEU A 128 -5.13 4.13 7.68
CA LEU A 128 -6.35 3.50 7.18
C LEU A 128 -7.61 4.01 7.89
N HIS A 129 -7.54 4.27 9.20
CA HIS A 129 -8.66 4.88 9.93
C HIS A 129 -9.09 6.20 9.28
N ARG A 130 -8.14 7.09 8.99
CA ARG A 130 -8.42 8.40 8.37
C ARG A 130 -8.80 8.29 6.89
N ILE A 131 -8.20 7.36 6.13
CA ILE A 131 -8.60 7.06 4.74
C ILE A 131 -10.06 6.59 4.70
N ILE A 132 -10.45 5.66 5.58
CA ILE A 132 -11.81 5.12 5.65
C ILE A 132 -12.79 6.22 6.09
N GLU A 133 -12.46 6.99 7.12
CA GLU A 133 -13.28 8.12 7.57
C GLU A 133 -13.51 9.15 6.45
N GLN A 134 -12.46 9.50 5.72
CA GLN A 134 -12.57 10.40 4.57
C GLN A 134 -13.42 9.80 3.45
N SER A 135 -13.23 8.52 3.14
CA SER A 135 -13.97 7.83 2.07
C SER A 135 -15.45 7.70 2.42
N ASP A 136 -15.77 7.39 3.68
CA ASP A 136 -17.14 7.36 4.20
C ASP A 136 -17.82 8.73 4.10
N ARG A 137 -17.12 9.81 4.47
CA ARG A 137 -17.61 11.19 4.36
C ARG A 137 -17.86 11.61 2.91
N GLU A 138 -17.04 11.12 1.99
CA GLU A 138 -17.15 11.39 0.54
C GLU A 138 -18.18 10.47 -0.16
N GLY A 139 -18.78 9.51 0.56
CA GLY A 139 -19.78 8.59 0.01
C GLY A 139 -19.20 7.52 -0.92
N VAL A 140 -17.88 7.27 -0.86
CA VAL A 140 -17.16 6.30 -1.68
C VAL A 140 -17.41 4.88 -1.18
N LYS A 141 -17.72 3.96 -2.10
CA LYS A 141 -18.00 2.55 -1.78
C LYS A 141 -16.81 1.62 -2.01
N ALA A 142 -15.97 1.92 -2.99
CA ALA A 142 -14.76 1.14 -3.25
C ALA A 142 -13.55 2.03 -3.49
N ILE A 143 -12.46 1.69 -2.79
CA ILE A 143 -11.14 2.30 -2.93
C ILE A 143 -10.14 1.24 -3.37
N VAL A 144 -9.11 1.65 -4.08
CA VAL A 144 -7.90 0.85 -4.30
C VAL A 144 -6.71 1.54 -3.66
N ILE A 145 -5.86 0.75 -3.01
CA ILE A 145 -4.64 1.17 -2.34
C ILE A 145 -3.46 0.49 -3.02
N CYS A 146 -2.52 1.27 -3.58
CA CYS A 146 -1.25 0.75 -4.08
C CYS A 146 -0.14 1.00 -3.05
N THR A 147 0.51 -0.04 -2.55
CA THR A 147 1.48 0.03 -1.45
C THR A 147 2.61 -1.00 -1.64
N HIS A 148 3.42 -1.21 -0.61
CA HIS A 148 4.58 -2.11 -0.56
C HIS A 148 4.26 -3.36 0.26
N ALA A 149 5.14 -4.36 0.20
CA ALA A 149 4.84 -5.68 0.75
C ALA A 149 4.62 -5.69 2.27
N ALA A 150 5.54 -5.13 3.05
CA ALA A 150 5.41 -5.07 4.50
C ALA A 150 4.15 -4.30 4.94
N THR A 151 3.90 -3.16 4.29
CA THR A 151 2.72 -2.34 4.55
C THR A 151 1.42 -3.04 4.14
N LEU A 152 1.42 -3.89 3.09
CA LEU A 152 0.25 -4.70 2.72
C LEU A 152 -0.09 -5.74 3.80
N ILE A 153 0.91 -6.39 4.38
CA ILE A 153 0.68 -7.31 5.51
C ILE A 153 0.13 -6.55 6.71
N ALA A 154 0.73 -5.40 7.05
CA ALA A 154 0.22 -4.53 8.11
C ALA A 154 -1.23 -4.10 7.84
N ILE A 155 -1.56 -3.69 6.61
CA ILE A 155 -2.93 -3.36 6.17
C ILE A 155 -3.87 -4.53 6.45
N GLY A 156 -3.50 -5.74 6.03
CA GLY A 156 -4.31 -6.94 6.24
C GLY A 156 -4.60 -7.19 7.72
N ARG A 157 -3.56 -7.12 8.57
CA ARG A 157 -3.68 -7.32 10.03
C ARG A 157 -4.55 -6.24 10.67
N VAL A 158 -4.35 -4.96 10.33
CA VAL A 158 -5.13 -3.86 10.93
C VAL A 158 -6.58 -3.80 10.45
N LEU A 159 -6.86 -4.20 9.20
CA LEU A 159 -8.23 -4.26 8.67
C LEU A 159 -9.02 -5.43 9.26
N THR A 160 -8.38 -6.59 9.40
CA THR A 160 -9.03 -7.78 9.97
C THR A 160 -9.15 -7.71 11.49
N GLY A 161 -8.22 -7.00 12.13
CA GLY A 161 -8.06 -6.94 13.57
C GLY A 161 -7.23 -8.07 14.16
N ARG A 162 -6.52 -8.82 13.31
CA ARG A 162 -5.80 -10.04 13.67
C ARG A 162 -4.30 -9.78 13.64
N MET A 163 -3.72 -9.48 14.79
CA MET A 163 -2.26 -9.61 14.97
C MET A 163 -1.95 -11.06 15.34
N PRO A 164 -1.09 -11.77 14.58
CA PRO A 164 -0.67 -13.10 14.97
C PRO A 164 0.25 -13.06 16.20
N GLU A 165 0.33 -14.17 16.93
CA GLU A 165 1.31 -14.34 18.02
C GLU A 165 2.74 -14.41 17.45
N ASP A 166 2.91 -15.12 16.34
CA ASP A 166 4.14 -15.14 15.56
C ASP A 166 4.07 -14.09 14.43
N ILE A 167 4.92 -13.07 14.52
CA ILE A 167 4.99 -11.99 13.52
C ILE A 167 5.33 -12.52 12.13
N ALA A 168 6.08 -13.62 12.04
CA ALA A 168 6.50 -14.24 10.79
C ALA A 168 5.41 -15.08 10.11
N GLU A 169 4.23 -15.21 10.71
CA GLU A 169 3.09 -15.94 10.13
C GLU A 169 2.75 -15.41 8.73
N GLU A 170 2.63 -16.33 7.76
CA GLU A 170 2.28 -16.05 6.37
C GLU A 170 0.76 -15.89 6.19
N ASP A 171 0.21 -14.83 6.78
CA ASP A 171 -1.22 -14.58 6.82
C ASP A 171 -1.77 -13.75 5.66
N PHE A 172 -0.88 -13.02 4.99
CA PHE A 172 -1.16 -12.28 3.77
C PHE A 172 -0.09 -12.55 2.73
N ARG A 173 -0.47 -12.49 1.44
CA ARG A 173 0.39 -12.89 0.31
C ARG A 173 0.73 -11.66 -0.57
N PRO A 174 1.69 -10.80 -0.19
CA PRO A 174 2.04 -9.61 -0.95
C PRO A 174 2.92 -9.95 -2.16
N PHE A 175 2.31 -10.42 -3.24
CA PHE A 175 3.02 -10.63 -4.52
C PHE A 175 3.11 -9.32 -5.33
N THR A 176 4.12 -9.25 -6.21
CA THR A 176 4.28 -8.11 -7.11
C THR A 176 3.06 -7.97 -8.03
N CYS A 177 2.41 -6.80 -8.00
CA CYS A 177 1.13 -6.54 -8.69
C CYS A 177 -0.02 -7.49 -8.32
N GLY A 178 0.10 -8.27 -7.23
CA GLY A 178 -0.98 -9.09 -6.71
C GLY A 178 -2.08 -8.22 -6.06
N LEU A 179 -3.30 -8.75 -6.03
CA LEU A 179 -4.46 -8.06 -5.47
C LEU A 179 -4.97 -8.77 -4.21
N SER A 180 -5.13 -8.03 -3.11
CA SER A 180 -5.87 -8.49 -1.93
C SER A 180 -7.16 -7.70 -1.79
N THR A 181 -8.28 -8.41 -1.63
CA THR A 181 -9.62 -7.81 -1.61
C THR A 181 -10.24 -7.97 -0.22
N PHE A 182 -10.71 -6.85 0.34
CA PHE A 182 -11.33 -6.79 1.66
C PHE A 182 -12.75 -6.23 1.58
N VAL A 183 -13.69 -6.86 2.29
CA VAL A 183 -15.10 -6.42 2.39
C VAL A 183 -15.41 -6.06 3.83
N ARG A 184 -15.97 -4.86 4.04
CA ARG A 184 -16.28 -4.33 5.36
C ARG A 184 -17.37 -5.16 6.05
N ARG A 185 -17.15 -5.52 7.32
CA ARG A 185 -18.11 -6.31 8.12
C ARG A 185 -19.24 -5.45 8.70
N GLY A 186 -18.94 -4.22 9.13
CA GLY A 186 -19.92 -3.34 9.77
C GLY A 186 -19.51 -1.86 9.82
N LYS A 187 -20.36 -1.02 10.42
CA LYS A 187 -20.20 0.45 10.47
C LYS A 187 -19.57 0.99 11.76
N GLY A 188 -18.93 0.14 12.57
CA GLY A 188 -18.33 0.51 13.86
C GLY A 188 -16.99 1.24 13.75
N VAL A 189 -16.97 2.44 13.18
CA VAL A 189 -15.77 3.28 13.16
C VAL A 189 -15.55 3.89 14.54
N GLN A 190 -14.37 3.71 15.11
CA GLN A 190 -13.97 4.42 16.32
C GLN A 190 -14.06 5.93 16.08
N THR A 191 -14.76 6.65 16.94
CA THR A 191 -14.86 8.12 16.87
C THR A 191 -13.89 8.79 17.83
N GLY A 192 -13.51 10.03 17.56
CA GLY A 192 -12.69 10.82 18.50
C GLY A 192 -11.20 10.46 18.51
N VAL A 193 -10.72 9.74 17.49
CA VAL A 193 -9.27 9.59 17.26
C VAL A 193 -8.67 10.98 16.99
N GLY A 194 -7.68 11.37 17.78
CA GLY A 194 -7.04 12.68 17.66
C GLY A 194 -6.27 12.84 16.34
N GLU A 195 -6.02 14.09 15.95
CA GLU A 195 -5.20 14.38 14.78
C GLU A 195 -3.71 14.24 15.11
N TRP A 196 -2.95 13.63 14.21
CA TRP A 196 -1.49 13.58 14.30
C TRP A 196 -0.90 14.98 14.17
N LYS A 197 -0.01 15.35 15.09
CA LYS A 197 0.52 16.72 15.23
C LYS A 197 1.87 16.93 14.57
N GLY A 198 2.34 15.93 13.82
CA GLY A 198 3.61 15.98 13.08
C GLY A 198 4.67 15.02 13.62
N PRO A 199 5.85 14.98 12.99
CA PRO A 199 6.90 13.96 13.23
C PRO A 199 7.41 13.87 14.67
N GLU A 200 7.39 14.97 15.41
CA GLU A 200 7.82 15.02 16.81
C GLU A 200 6.75 14.48 17.78
N SER A 201 5.55 14.16 17.28
CA SER A 201 4.42 13.65 18.06
C SER A 201 4.19 12.16 17.81
N GLY A 202 3.78 11.44 18.86
CA GLY A 202 3.35 10.06 18.74
C GLY A 202 2.14 9.90 17.83
N VAL A 203 2.03 8.73 17.19
CA VAL A 203 0.86 8.37 16.38
C VAL A 203 -0.37 8.21 17.27
N PRO A 204 -1.50 8.87 16.97
CA PRO A 204 -2.73 8.67 17.72
C PRO A 204 -3.16 7.20 17.70
N SER A 205 -3.50 6.66 18.87
CA SER A 205 -3.89 5.26 19.01
C SER A 205 -5.24 4.99 18.34
N VAL A 206 -5.31 3.86 17.62
CA VAL A 206 -6.53 3.32 17.02
C VAL A 206 -6.74 1.91 17.54
N GLU A 207 -7.93 1.62 18.06
CA GLU A 207 -8.30 0.32 18.59
C GLU A 207 -8.68 -0.64 17.45
N TRP A 208 -7.69 -1.37 16.95
CA TRP A 208 -7.90 -2.29 15.82
C TRP A 208 -7.73 -3.77 16.18
N ARG A 209 -7.04 -4.09 17.27
CA ARG A 209 -6.72 -5.48 17.66
C ARG A 209 -7.95 -6.26 18.13
N ASP A 210 -7.75 -7.53 18.49
CA ASP A 210 -8.74 -8.46 19.04
C ASP A 210 -9.97 -8.66 18.12
N GLY A 211 -9.71 -8.71 16.81
CA GLY A 211 -10.75 -8.89 15.80
C GLY A 211 -11.62 -7.66 15.56
N ARG A 212 -11.33 -6.49 16.17
CA ARG A 212 -12.10 -5.26 15.92
C ARG A 212 -11.92 -4.77 14.48
N GLY A 213 -10.67 -4.59 14.06
CA GLY A 213 -10.26 -4.05 12.78
C GLY A 213 -10.61 -2.56 12.60
N VAL A 214 -9.77 -1.81 11.90
CA VAL A 214 -10.03 -0.37 11.68
C VAL A 214 -11.29 -0.14 10.85
N GLY A 215 -12.02 0.92 11.19
CA GLY A 215 -13.19 1.34 10.42
C GLY A 215 -14.37 0.37 10.45
N GLY A 216 -14.55 -0.42 11.52
CA GLY A 216 -15.65 -1.40 11.62
C GLY A 216 -15.29 -2.80 11.16
N GLY A 217 -14.01 -3.03 10.86
CA GLY A 217 -13.45 -4.35 10.58
C GLY A 217 -13.80 -4.92 9.21
N TRP A 218 -12.94 -5.79 8.70
CA TRP A 218 -12.99 -6.27 7.32
C TRP A 218 -12.78 -7.78 7.23
N LYS A 219 -13.45 -8.40 6.27
CA LYS A 219 -13.25 -9.79 5.87
C LYS A 219 -12.35 -9.81 4.64
N LEU A 220 -11.34 -10.68 4.64
CA LEU A 220 -10.51 -10.96 3.47
C LEU A 220 -11.29 -11.88 2.52
N GLU A 221 -11.55 -11.44 1.29
CA GLU A 221 -12.18 -12.25 0.25
C GLU A 221 -11.15 -12.88 -0.70
N GLY A 222 -10.03 -12.18 -0.94
CA GLY A 222 -8.93 -12.66 -1.77
C GLY A 222 -7.60 -12.15 -1.22
N SER A 223 -6.56 -12.99 -1.25
CA SER A 223 -5.23 -12.68 -0.71
C SER A 223 -4.15 -12.94 -1.74
N GLY A 224 -3.56 -11.87 -2.28
CA GLY A 224 -2.48 -11.96 -3.25
C GLY A 224 -2.90 -12.60 -4.58
N GLU A 225 -4.12 -12.35 -5.05
CA GLU A 225 -4.61 -12.87 -6.32
C GLU A 225 -3.73 -12.38 -7.48
N CYS A 226 -3.17 -13.31 -8.25
CA CYS A 226 -2.33 -13.04 -9.41
C CYS A 226 -2.85 -13.72 -10.69
N GLY A 227 -4.07 -14.28 -10.67
CA GLY A 227 -4.62 -15.03 -11.81
C GLY A 227 -4.86 -14.18 -13.07
N PHE A 228 -4.90 -12.85 -12.92
CA PHE A 228 -4.96 -11.90 -14.04
C PHE A 228 -3.58 -11.52 -14.60
N LEU A 229 -2.50 -11.91 -13.93
CA LEU A 229 -1.13 -11.65 -14.39
C LEU A 229 -0.65 -12.82 -15.25
N SER A 230 -0.06 -12.53 -16.41
CA SER A 230 0.47 -13.58 -17.30
C SER A 230 1.62 -14.37 -16.67
N GLY A 231 2.40 -13.72 -15.78
CA GLY A 231 3.48 -14.34 -15.01
C GLY A 231 3.05 -15.09 -13.75
N GLY A 232 1.78 -14.95 -13.32
CA GLY A 232 1.31 -15.48 -12.04
C GLY A 232 1.96 -14.80 -10.83
N GLU A 233 2.15 -15.58 -9.76
CA GLU A 233 2.69 -15.09 -8.49
C GLU A 233 4.21 -14.89 -8.58
N GLU A 234 4.69 -13.69 -8.24
CA GLU A 234 6.11 -13.36 -8.24
C GLU A 234 6.52 -12.52 -7.04
N ARG A 235 7.71 -12.80 -6.50
CA ARG A 235 8.37 -12.04 -5.43
C ARG A 235 7.45 -11.77 -4.24
N GLY A 236 6.86 -12.82 -3.69
CA GLY A 236 6.13 -12.73 -2.43
C GLY A 236 7.05 -12.30 -1.31
N TRP A 237 6.48 -11.89 -0.17
CA TRP A 237 7.28 -11.44 0.96
C TRP A 237 6.56 -11.71 2.28
N ARG A 238 7.32 -11.95 3.35
CA ARG A 238 6.81 -12.02 4.73
C ARG A 238 7.79 -11.40 5.70
N PHE A 239 7.30 -11.03 6.89
CA PHE A 239 8.17 -10.65 7.99
C PHE A 239 9.10 -11.81 8.35
N SER A 240 10.37 -11.50 8.64
CA SER A 240 11.36 -12.49 9.09
C SER A 240 11.15 -12.89 10.55
N GLY A 241 10.53 -12.03 11.36
CA GLY A 241 10.39 -12.19 12.81
C GLY A 241 11.56 -11.62 13.62
N ASP A 242 12.62 -11.15 12.96
CA ASP A 242 13.74 -10.47 13.59
C ASP A 242 13.56 -8.95 13.48
N GLU A 243 13.67 -8.24 14.61
CA GLU A 243 13.60 -6.77 14.68
C GLU A 243 14.98 -6.13 14.93
N SER A 244 16.05 -6.92 15.05
CA SER A 244 17.38 -6.47 15.47
C SER A 244 18.15 -5.64 14.44
N PHE A 245 17.50 -5.25 13.35
CA PHE A 245 18.10 -4.51 12.24
C PHE A 245 18.25 -3.02 12.57
N VAL A 246 19.22 -2.65 13.40
CA VAL A 246 19.77 -1.29 13.35
C VAL A 246 20.65 -1.22 12.12
N ALA A 247 20.15 -0.64 11.03
CA ALA A 247 20.94 -0.47 9.81
C ALA A 247 22.16 0.42 10.11
N GLU A 248 23.35 -0.02 9.69
CA GLU A 248 24.59 0.75 9.80
C GLU A 248 24.81 1.59 8.52
N PRO A 249 25.47 2.76 8.62
CA PRO A 249 25.71 3.61 7.46
C PRO A 249 26.47 2.87 6.34
N GLY A 250 25.90 2.83 5.14
CA GLY A 250 26.56 2.26 3.95
C GLY A 250 26.12 0.84 3.55
N GLN A 251 25.20 0.21 4.28
CA GLN A 251 24.46 -0.93 3.72
C GLN A 251 23.54 -0.41 2.60
N ALA A 252 23.88 -0.75 1.35
CA ALA A 252 23.04 -0.40 0.21
C ALA A 252 21.64 -1.02 0.41
N PRO A 253 20.56 -0.23 0.39
CA PRO A 253 19.23 -0.82 0.42
C PRO A 253 19.08 -1.72 -0.81
N ALA A 254 18.46 -2.88 -0.64
CA ALA A 254 17.94 -3.62 -1.77
C ALA A 254 16.99 -2.73 -2.60
N LEU A 255 16.58 -3.18 -3.79
CA LEU A 255 15.63 -2.46 -4.67
C LEU A 255 14.36 -1.97 -3.94
N ASP A 256 14.02 -2.63 -2.84
CA ASP A 256 12.98 -2.31 -1.85
C ASP A 256 13.61 -2.50 -0.45
N ALA A 257 13.46 -1.52 0.45
CA ALA A 257 14.04 -1.57 1.79
C ALA A 257 13.40 -2.65 2.69
N GLY A 258 12.11 -2.92 2.52
CA GLY A 258 11.42 -4.00 3.22
C GLY A 258 11.95 -5.37 2.83
N SER A 259 12.48 -5.53 1.61
CA SER A 259 13.10 -6.80 1.18
C SER A 259 14.29 -7.21 2.04
N ALA A 260 15.02 -6.25 2.63
CA ALA A 260 16.15 -6.55 3.53
C ALA A 260 15.71 -6.93 4.95
N LEU A 261 14.44 -6.68 5.31
CA LEU A 261 13.89 -6.86 6.66
C LEU A 261 12.94 -8.07 6.74
N GLY A 262 12.76 -8.79 5.64
CA GLY A 262 11.90 -9.96 5.57
C GLY A 262 12.44 -11.02 4.64
N VAL A 263 11.58 -11.98 4.31
CA VAL A 263 11.91 -13.15 3.50
C VAL A 263 11.13 -13.09 2.21
N VAL A 264 11.84 -13.17 1.07
CA VAL A 264 11.20 -13.30 -0.24
C VAL A 264 10.65 -14.72 -0.38
N VAL A 265 9.37 -14.81 -0.75
CA VAL A 265 8.62 -16.06 -0.96
C VAL A 265 8.46 -16.28 -2.46
N GLU A 266 8.85 -17.46 -2.94
CA GLU A 266 8.61 -17.83 -4.35
C GLU A 266 7.12 -18.08 -4.58
N GLY A 267 6.58 -17.52 -5.67
CA GLY A 267 5.20 -17.75 -6.06
C GLY A 267 4.99 -19.12 -6.70
N ASN A 268 3.77 -19.64 -6.62
CA ASN A 268 3.42 -20.87 -7.33
C ASN A 268 3.35 -20.57 -8.83
N LYS A 269 4.36 -21.03 -9.58
CA LYS A 269 4.27 -21.08 -11.04
C LYS A 269 3.16 -22.06 -11.39
N GLY A 270 2.03 -21.56 -11.88
CA GLY A 270 0.97 -22.40 -12.43
C GLY A 270 1.60 -23.41 -13.39
N SER A 271 1.29 -24.69 -13.20
CA SER A 271 1.71 -25.75 -14.09
C SER A 271 1.11 -25.47 -15.48
N GLY A 272 1.89 -24.80 -16.33
CA GLY A 272 1.56 -24.69 -17.74
C GLY A 272 1.33 -26.08 -18.32
N PRO A 273 0.44 -26.24 -19.31
CA PRO A 273 0.13 -27.54 -19.87
C PRO A 273 1.44 -28.17 -20.36
N SER A 274 1.71 -29.38 -19.88
CA SER A 274 2.82 -30.20 -20.37
C SER A 274 2.71 -30.27 -21.90
N ARG A 275 3.67 -29.66 -22.60
CA ARG A 275 3.81 -29.86 -24.04
C ARG A 275 4.19 -31.32 -24.23
N LEU A 276 3.22 -32.11 -24.72
CA LEU A 276 3.50 -33.30 -25.52
C LEU A 276 4.10 -32.87 -26.86
#